data_AF-A0A2T4CBD5-F1
#
_entry.id   AF-A0A2T4CBD5-F1
#
_cell.length_a   1.000
_cell.length_b   1.000
_cell.length_c   1.000
_cell.angle_alpha   90.00
_cell.angle_beta   90.00
_cell.angle_gamma   90.00
#
_symmetry.space_group_name_H-M   'P 1'
#
loop_
_entity.id
_entity.type
_entity.pdbx_description
1 polymer ?
#
loop_
_entity_poly.entity_id
_entity_poly.type
_entity_poly.pdbx_seq_one_letter_code
_entity_poly.pdbx_strand_id
1 'polypeptide(L)'
;MLFARDLIPTILALALSVSRAEASIAIGTGGGFNVMWVDGTDPCRWTRINDEGENPCGVHLANPLDGNGRKYVLQGCGGAIWLDNEDGSFNSNCHEAPANLNCKVHRSLLCY
;
A
#
# COMPACT_ATOMS: atom_id res chain seq x y z
N MET A 1 -20.98 -59.44 11.53
CA MET A 1 -20.90 -58.06 11.00
C MET A 1 -20.20 -57.22 12.06
N LEU A 2 -18.94 -56.84 11.83
CA LEU A 2 -18.21 -55.87 12.65
C LEU A 2 -17.81 -54.70 11.74
N PHE A 3 -18.03 -53.50 12.26
CA PHE A 3 -18.08 -52.23 11.55
C PHE A 3 -16.76 -51.79 10.91
N ALA A 4 -16.94 -50.97 9.87
CA ALA A 4 -15.95 -50.45 8.94
C ALA A 4 -14.88 -49.54 9.58
N ARG A 5 -13.74 -49.52 8.89
CA ARG A 5 -12.64 -48.56 8.96
C ARG A 5 -13.17 -47.17 8.61
N ASP A 6 -12.66 -46.11 9.25
CA ASP A 6 -12.52 -44.83 8.55
C ASP A 6 -11.28 -44.07 9.03
N LEU A 7 -10.39 -43.88 8.06
CA LEU A 7 -9.17 -43.09 8.12
C LEU A 7 -9.55 -41.61 8.29
N ILE A 8 -8.93 -40.92 9.23
CA ILE A 8 -9.01 -39.46 9.34
C ILE A 8 -8.22 -38.87 8.17
N PRO A 9 -8.86 -38.19 7.19
CA PRO A 9 -8.11 -37.53 6.13
C PRO A 9 -7.55 -36.22 6.65
N THR A 10 -6.25 -36.06 6.42
CA THR A 10 -5.46 -34.85 6.57
C THR A 10 -6.10 -33.72 5.76
N ILE A 11 -6.81 -32.79 6.41
CA ILE A 11 -7.23 -31.54 5.76
C ILE A 11 -6.09 -30.55 5.92
N LEU A 12 -5.22 -30.53 4.91
CA LEU A 12 -4.26 -29.46 4.65
C LEU A 12 -5.05 -28.21 4.26
N ALA A 13 -5.34 -27.35 5.23
CA ALA A 13 -5.94 -26.05 4.96
C ALA A 13 -4.89 -25.13 4.33
N LEU A 14 -4.86 -25.09 2.99
CA LEU A 14 -4.22 -24.02 2.23
C LEU A 14 -5.00 -22.73 2.49
N ALA A 15 -4.61 -22.00 3.54
CA ALA A 15 -5.05 -20.63 3.76
C ALA A 15 -4.47 -19.75 2.65
N LEU A 16 -5.22 -19.60 1.55
CA LEU A 16 -5.03 -18.52 0.59
C LEU A 16 -5.36 -17.22 1.32
N SER A 17 -4.41 -16.69 2.07
CA SER A 17 -4.45 -15.32 2.57
C SER A 17 -4.35 -14.40 1.36
N VAL A 18 -5.49 -14.08 0.76
CA VAL A 18 -5.63 -12.90 -0.09
C VAL A 18 -5.32 -11.72 0.80
N SER A 19 -4.10 -11.20 0.70
CA SER A 19 -3.70 -9.91 1.26
C SER A 19 -4.54 -8.84 0.56
N ARG A 20 -5.78 -8.60 1.03
CA ARG A 20 -6.46 -7.35 0.71
C ARG A 20 -5.56 -6.23 1.23
N ALA A 21 -5.35 -5.18 0.45
CA ALA A 21 -4.68 -3.99 0.93
C ALA A 21 -5.33 -3.58 2.28
N GLU A 22 -4.58 -3.67 3.38
CA GLU A 22 -5.11 -3.46 4.74
C GLU A 22 -5.68 -2.04 4.90
N ALA A 23 -5.27 -1.10 4.05
CA ALA A 23 -5.85 0.24 3.90
C ALA A 23 -5.57 0.78 2.49
N SER A 24 -6.43 1.69 2.00
CA SER A 24 -6.16 2.44 0.76
C SER A 24 -5.03 3.45 1.00
N ILE A 25 -4.03 3.47 0.12
CA ILE A 25 -2.86 4.34 0.26
C ILE A 25 -2.93 5.46 -0.77
N ALA A 26 -2.74 6.70 -0.30
CA ALA A 26 -2.71 7.87 -1.15
C ALA A 26 -1.26 8.32 -1.37
N ILE A 27 -0.96 8.73 -2.61
CA ILE A 27 0.31 9.34 -3.00
C ILE A 27 0.03 10.69 -3.64
N GLY A 28 0.91 11.65 -3.39
CA GLY A 28 0.76 13.01 -3.87
C GLY A 28 1.97 13.87 -3.62
N THR A 29 1.77 15.18 -3.64
CA THR A 29 2.79 16.17 -3.28
C THR A 29 2.32 17.05 -2.12
N GLY A 30 3.26 17.49 -1.30
CA GLY A 30 2.98 18.36 -0.16
C GLY A 30 4.26 18.96 0.42
N GLY A 31 4.28 20.26 0.66
CA GLY A 31 5.43 20.94 1.25
C GLY A 31 6.73 20.88 0.43
N GLY A 32 6.65 20.67 -0.89
CA GLY A 32 7.81 20.50 -1.78
C GLY A 32 8.35 19.06 -1.87
N PHE A 33 7.57 18.08 -1.41
CA PHE A 33 7.97 16.67 -1.39
C PHE A 33 6.95 15.80 -2.13
N ASN A 34 7.40 14.66 -2.65
CA ASN A 34 6.53 13.54 -2.93
C ASN A 34 6.20 12.84 -1.61
N VAL A 35 4.92 12.56 -1.36
CA VAL A 35 4.46 12.12 -0.05
C VAL A 35 3.44 11.00 -0.15
N MET A 36 3.36 10.19 0.91
CA MET A 36 2.45 9.05 1.03
C MET A 36 1.73 9.08 2.38
N TRP A 37 0.46 8.69 2.40
CA TRP A 37 -0.35 8.59 3.63
C TRP A 37 -1.48 7.57 3.46
N VAL A 38 -2.10 7.17 4.56
CA VAL A 38 -3.30 6.31 4.53
C VAL A 38 -4.51 7.15 4.13
N ASP A 39 -5.21 6.81 3.05
CA ASP A 39 -6.40 7.54 2.61
C ASP A 39 -7.51 7.49 3.69
N GLY A 40 -8.23 8.60 3.85
CA GLY A 40 -9.21 8.77 4.93
C GLY A 40 -8.62 9.21 6.29
N THR A 41 -7.30 9.23 6.44
CA THR A 41 -6.63 9.90 7.58
C THR A 41 -6.37 11.38 7.29
N ASP A 42 -5.84 12.11 8.27
CA ASP A 42 -5.49 13.53 8.11
C ASP A 42 -4.40 13.70 7.03
N PRO A 43 -4.71 14.31 5.87
CA PRO A 43 -3.75 14.48 4.79
C PRO A 43 -2.61 15.43 5.15
N CYS A 44 -2.73 16.21 6.23
CA CYS A 44 -1.64 17.04 6.74
C CYS A 44 -0.55 16.22 7.45
N ARG A 45 -0.81 14.93 7.74
CA ARG A 45 0.12 13.98 8.36
C ARG A 45 0.58 12.94 7.35
N TRP A 46 1.44 13.37 6.45
CA TRP A 46 2.03 12.52 5.42
C TRP A 46 3.46 12.08 5.80
N THR A 47 3.91 10.99 5.18
CA THR A 47 5.32 10.56 5.22
C THR A 47 6.00 10.93 3.91
N ARG A 48 7.19 11.53 4.00
CA ARG A 48 8.02 11.88 2.85
C ARG A 48 8.48 10.61 2.13
N ILE A 49 8.30 10.58 0.81
CA ILE A 49 8.98 9.64 -0.08
C ILE A 49 10.36 10.23 -0.41
N ASN A 50 10.38 11.33 -1.15
CA ASN A 50 11.57 12.07 -1.57
C ASN A 50 11.20 13.51 -1.99
N ASP A 51 12.09 14.24 -2.67
CA ASP A 51 11.82 15.60 -3.11
C ASP A 51 10.91 15.65 -4.34
N GLU A 52 10.05 16.66 -4.40
CA GLU A 52 9.19 16.87 -5.57
C GLU A 52 10.04 17.07 -6.83
N GLY A 53 9.67 16.39 -7.92
CA GLY A 53 10.43 16.37 -9.17
C GLY A 53 11.42 15.21 -9.30
N GLU A 54 11.72 14.50 -8.20
CA GLU A 54 12.46 13.24 -8.24
C GLU A 54 11.53 12.07 -8.56
N ASN A 55 12.09 10.95 -9.04
CA ASN A 55 11.34 9.71 -9.27
C ASN A 55 10.96 9.08 -7.91
N PRO A 56 9.66 8.96 -7.56
CA PRO A 56 9.25 8.43 -6.26
C PRO A 56 9.27 6.90 -6.18
N CYS A 57 9.50 6.19 -7.29
CA CYS A 57 9.48 4.73 -7.29
C CYS A 57 10.78 4.10 -6.78
N GLY A 58 10.66 2.92 -6.17
CA GLY A 58 11.79 2.19 -5.57
C GLY A 58 12.35 2.83 -4.29
N VAL A 59 11.71 3.90 -3.80
CA VAL A 59 12.14 4.61 -2.59
C VAL A 59 11.51 3.94 -1.35
N HIS A 60 12.36 3.49 -0.44
CA HIS A 60 11.92 2.94 0.84
C HIS A 60 11.64 4.07 1.84
N LEU A 61 10.43 4.09 2.42
CA LEU A 61 10.08 5.06 3.44
C LEU A 61 10.95 4.90 4.70
N ALA A 62 11.45 6.02 5.20
CA ALA A 62 12.21 6.03 6.46
C ALA A 62 11.34 5.66 7.66
N ASN A 63 10.07 6.10 7.66
CA ASN A 63 9.10 5.89 8.73
C ASN A 63 7.86 5.16 8.20
N PRO A 64 7.17 4.35 9.03
CA PRO A 64 5.88 3.80 8.68
C PRO A 64 4.82 4.91 8.53
N LEU A 65 3.78 4.63 7.75
CA LEU A 65 2.65 5.54 7.61
C LEU A 65 1.85 5.65 8.89
N ASP A 66 1.51 6.87 9.25
CA ASP A 66 0.49 7.17 10.23
C ASP A 66 -0.85 6.59 9.76
N GLY A 67 -1.53 5.83 10.63
CA GLY A 67 -2.84 5.23 10.35
C GLY A 67 -2.84 3.71 10.26
N ASN A 68 -1.76 3.08 9.77
CA ASN A 68 -1.65 1.62 9.72
C ASN A 68 -0.31 1.05 10.20
N GLY A 69 0.72 1.89 10.44
CA GLY A 69 2.00 1.43 10.98
C GLY A 69 2.83 0.58 10.00
N ARG A 70 2.52 0.64 8.70
CA ARG A 70 3.21 -0.11 7.64
C ARG A 70 4.06 0.81 6.77
N LYS A 71 5.02 0.24 6.06
CA LYS A 71 5.79 0.92 5.02
C LYS A 71 5.52 0.28 3.67
N TYR A 72 5.66 1.10 2.64
CA TYR A 72 5.38 0.73 1.28
C TYR A 72 6.42 1.30 0.33
N VAL A 73 6.50 0.71 -0.86
CA VAL A 73 7.36 1.17 -1.94
C VAL A 73 6.49 1.34 -3.18
N LEU A 74 6.48 2.56 -3.73
CA LEU A 74 5.81 2.81 -5.01
C LEU A 74 6.65 2.23 -6.15
N GLN A 75 6.00 1.65 -7.14
CA GLN A 75 6.67 1.01 -8.28
C GLN A 75 6.03 1.40 -9.60
N GLY A 76 6.76 1.17 -10.70
CA GLY A 76 6.22 1.33 -12.04
C GLY A 76 6.18 2.77 -12.56
N CYS A 77 6.94 3.70 -11.98
CA CYS A 77 7.08 5.07 -12.46
C CYS A 77 7.72 5.06 -13.87
N GLY A 78 6.87 5.13 -14.90
CA GLY A 78 7.22 4.85 -16.30
C GLY A 78 6.20 3.96 -17.02
N GLY A 79 5.20 3.43 -16.31
CA GLY A 79 4.12 2.62 -16.85
C GLY A 79 2.95 2.50 -15.86
N ALA A 80 2.35 1.31 -15.78
CA ALA A 80 1.35 1.02 -14.76
C ALA A 80 1.98 1.13 -13.35
N ILE A 81 1.31 1.82 -12.44
CA ILE A 81 1.81 2.07 -11.09
C ILE A 81 1.17 1.10 -10.10
N TRP A 82 1.98 0.57 -9.20
CA TRP A 82 1.52 -0.29 -8.10
C TRP A 82 2.32 -0.04 -6.83
N LEU A 83 1.89 -0.67 -5.75
CA LEU A 83 2.48 -0.55 -4.43
C LEU A 83 2.94 -1.92 -3.95
N ASP A 84 4.17 -1.99 -3.43
CA ASP A 84 4.71 -3.15 -2.73
C ASP A 84 4.78 -2.86 -1.22
N ASN A 85 4.70 -3.91 -0.41
CA ASN A 85 4.99 -3.85 1.02
C ASN A 85 6.51 -3.74 1.26
N GLU A 86 6.94 -3.45 2.49
CA GLU A 86 8.37 -3.36 2.86
C GLU A 86 9.17 -4.63 2.54
N ASP A 87 8.53 -5.80 2.59
CA ASP A 87 9.15 -7.10 2.27
C ASP A 87 9.25 -7.38 0.76
N GLY A 88 8.82 -6.45 -0.09
CA GLY A 88 8.82 -6.57 -1.55
C GLY A 88 7.68 -7.40 -2.12
N SER A 89 6.72 -7.84 -1.29
CA SER A 89 5.50 -8.46 -1.79
C SER A 89 4.54 -7.42 -2.37
N PHE A 90 3.85 -7.77 -3.45
CA PHE A 90 2.81 -6.93 -4.04
C PHE A 90 1.70 -6.62 -3.03
N ASN A 91 1.27 -5.36 -2.96
CA ASN A 91 0.16 -4.91 -2.13
C ASN A 91 -1.10 -4.60 -2.97
N SER A 92 -1.02 -3.63 -3.87
CA SER A 92 -2.17 -3.12 -4.62
C SER A 92 -1.76 -2.41 -5.91
N ASN A 93 -2.68 -2.33 -6.87
CA ASN A 93 -2.52 -1.46 -8.03
C ASN A 93 -2.93 -0.04 -7.67
N CYS A 94 -2.37 0.94 -8.39
CA CYS A 94 -2.67 2.35 -8.19
C CYS A 94 -3.43 2.93 -9.38
N HIS A 95 -4.29 3.90 -9.10
CA HIS A 95 -5.09 4.61 -10.09
C HIS A 95 -5.02 6.12 -9.85
N GLU A 96 -5.16 6.90 -10.92
CA GLU A 96 -5.24 8.35 -10.83
C GLU A 96 -6.49 8.76 -10.04
N ALA A 97 -6.28 9.57 -9.00
CA ALA A 97 -7.34 10.07 -8.14
C ALA A 97 -7.04 11.50 -7.66
N PRO A 98 -6.88 12.46 -8.60
CA PRO A 98 -6.41 13.80 -8.28
C PRO A 98 -7.36 14.54 -7.34
N ALA A 99 -6.82 15.14 -6.28
CA ALA A 99 -7.59 15.97 -5.35
C ALA A 99 -6.71 17.00 -4.65
N ASN A 100 -7.25 18.20 -4.43
CA ASN A 100 -6.64 19.23 -3.58
C ASN A 100 -7.17 19.08 -2.17
N LEU A 101 -6.28 18.88 -1.20
CA LEU A 101 -6.61 18.62 0.19
C LEU A 101 -6.12 19.77 1.09
N ASN A 102 -6.46 19.69 2.38
CA ASN A 102 -5.98 20.64 3.38
C ASN A 102 -4.44 20.66 3.46
N CYS A 103 -3.89 21.73 4.04
CA CYS A 103 -2.44 21.92 4.21
C CYS A 103 -1.63 21.97 2.90
N LYS A 104 -2.27 22.33 1.78
CA LYS A 104 -1.65 22.41 0.44
C LYS A 104 -1.07 21.06 -0.01
N VAL A 105 -1.76 19.97 0.35
CA VAL A 105 -1.43 18.63 -0.11
C VAL A 105 -2.27 18.32 -1.34
N HIS A 106 -1.63 17.81 -2.38
CA HIS A 106 -2.24 17.44 -3.64
C HIS A 106 -2.12 15.92 -3.79
N ARG A 107 -3.25 15.21 -3.73
CA ARG A 107 -3.27 13.77 -4.06
C ARG A 107 -3.23 13.61 -5.56
N SER A 108 -2.45 12.63 -6.03
CA SER A 108 -2.36 12.23 -7.43
C SER A 108 -2.86 10.80 -7.65
N LEU A 109 -2.56 9.89 -6.71
CA LEU A 109 -2.87 8.47 -6.84
C LEU A 109 -3.57 7.94 -5.59
N LEU A 110 -4.37 6.89 -5.81
CA LEU A 110 -4.88 5.98 -4.77
C LEU A 110 -4.56 4.54 -5.15
N CYS A 111 -4.11 3.74 -4.18
CA CYS A 111 -3.83 2.31 -4.35
C CYS A 111 -4.69 1.49 -3.37
N TYR A 112 -5.44 0.50 -3.87
CA TYR A 112 -6.34 -0.36 -3.09
C TYR A 112 -6.70 -1.67 -3.81
#